data_AF-A0A4R8L142-F1
#
_entry.id   AF-A0A4R8L142-F1
#
_cell.length_a   1.000
_cell.length_b   1.000
_cell.length_c   1.000
_cell.angle_alpha   90.00
_cell.angle_beta   90.00
_cell.angle_gamma   90.00
#
_symmetry.space_group_name_H-M   'P 1'
#
loop_
_entity.id
_entity.type
_entity.pdbx_description
1 polymer ?
#
loop_
_entity_poly.entity_id
_entity_poly.type
_entity_poly.pdbx_seq_one_letter_code
_entity_poly.pdbx_strand_id
1 'polypeptide(L)'
;MKTTTLSAILLMTLASATASSFAAETTWQKNHPRREQVNNRLAHQNARIHKEVKEGDITKGQAAALHREDRSIRREERSMAKLDNGHITKADQRALNQQENVVSKQIGK
;
A
#
# COMPACT_ATOMS: atom_id res chain seq x y z
N MET A 1 15.91 -53.78 42.64
CA MET A 1 15.03 -54.62 41.78
C MET A 1 13.83 -53.78 41.38
N LYS A 2 13.56 -53.69 40.06
CA LYS A 2 12.23 -53.61 39.40
C LYS A 2 11.31 -52.43 39.83
N THR A 3 10.78 -51.56 38.97
CA THR A 3 10.42 -51.67 37.55
C THR A 3 10.17 -50.28 36.96
N THR A 4 10.55 -50.16 35.69
CA THR A 4 10.27 -49.12 34.71
C THR A 4 8.78 -49.02 34.38
N THR A 5 8.22 -47.82 34.24
CA THR A 5 6.97 -47.58 33.51
C THR A 5 7.16 -46.45 32.50
N LEU A 6 6.95 -46.82 31.25
CA LEU A 6 6.87 -46.00 30.05
C LEU A 6 5.63 -45.09 30.10
N SER A 7 5.71 -43.89 29.54
CA SER A 7 4.52 -43.21 29.00
C SER A 7 4.88 -42.11 27.98
N ALA A 8 4.47 -42.42 26.74
CA ALA A 8 3.98 -41.55 25.67
C ALA A 8 4.81 -40.33 25.23
N ILE A 9 5.49 -40.52 24.09
CA ILE A 9 5.94 -39.45 23.18
C ILE A 9 4.68 -38.85 22.53
N LEU A 10 4.30 -37.64 22.92
CA LEU A 10 3.33 -36.83 22.20
C LEU A 10 4.06 -36.12 21.04
N LEU A 11 4.00 -36.70 19.85
CA LEU A 11 4.42 -36.06 18.61
C LEU A 11 3.44 -34.92 18.28
N MET A 12 3.76 -33.70 18.70
CA MET A 12 3.02 -32.51 18.31
C MET A 12 3.51 -32.08 16.93
N THR A 13 2.76 -32.45 15.89
CA THR A 13 2.97 -32.01 14.52
C THR A 13 2.80 -30.49 14.45
N LEU A 14 3.92 -29.79 14.28
CA LEU A 14 3.95 -28.36 14.01
C LEU A 14 3.46 -28.13 12.57
N ALA A 15 2.16 -27.94 12.40
CA ALA A 15 1.60 -27.45 11.14
C ALA A 15 2.03 -25.98 10.99
N SER A 16 3.13 -25.76 10.26
CA SER A 16 3.55 -24.44 9.80
C SER A 16 2.49 -23.89 8.84
N ALA A 17 1.49 -23.21 9.38
CA ALA A 17 0.60 -22.37 8.60
C ALA A 17 1.43 -21.20 8.07
N THR A 18 1.72 -21.22 6.77
CA THR A 18 2.21 -20.06 6.04
C THR A 18 1.16 -18.96 6.16
N ALA A 19 1.35 -18.05 7.11
CA ALA A 19 0.52 -16.86 7.26
C ALA A 19 0.75 -15.97 6.04
N SER A 20 -0.07 -16.13 5.01
CA SER A 20 -0.29 -15.09 4.03
C SER A 20 -0.92 -13.92 4.79
N SER A 21 -0.12 -12.90 5.09
CA SER A 21 -0.53 -11.70 5.81
C SER A 21 -1.49 -10.87 4.95
N PHE A 22 -2.74 -11.31 4.80
CA PHE A 22 -3.82 -10.43 4.41
C PHE A 22 -4.11 -9.53 5.62
N ALA A 23 -3.48 -8.35 5.64
CA ALA A 23 -3.83 -7.32 6.60
C ALA A 23 -5.34 -7.06 6.46
N ALA A 24 -6.10 -7.31 7.54
CA ALA A 24 -7.54 -7.15 7.52
C ALA A 24 -7.89 -5.70 7.13
N GLU A 25 -8.76 -5.55 6.13
CA GLU A 25 -9.24 -4.24 5.70
C GLU A 25 -9.92 -3.51 6.86
N THR A 26 -9.42 -2.33 7.19
CA THR A 26 -9.93 -1.48 8.26
C THR A 26 -11.34 -0.97 7.96
N THR A 27 -12.10 -0.63 9.00
CA THR A 27 -13.43 -0.01 8.85
C THR A 27 -13.38 1.26 8.01
N TRP A 28 -12.29 2.03 8.08
CA TRP A 28 -12.11 3.23 7.26
C TRP A 28 -12.03 2.91 5.77
N GLN A 29 -11.24 1.90 5.39
CA GLN A 29 -11.05 1.49 3.99
C GLN A 29 -12.38 1.04 3.38
N LYS A 30 -13.15 0.22 4.11
CA LYS A 30 -14.50 -0.22 3.70
C LYS A 30 -15.46 0.93 3.46
N ASN A 31 -15.40 1.97 4.31
CA ASN A 31 -16.26 3.15 4.19
C ASN A 31 -15.76 4.14 3.12
N HIS A 32 -14.51 4.05 2.68
CA HIS A 32 -13.90 4.99 1.73
C HIS A 32 -13.22 4.29 0.54
N PRO A 33 -13.91 3.41 -0.20
CA PRO A 33 -13.28 2.55 -1.21
C PRO A 33 -12.58 3.32 -2.32
N ARG A 34 -13.12 4.50 -2.72
CA ARG A 34 -12.49 5.33 -3.75
C ARG A 34 -11.20 6.00 -3.27
N ARG A 35 -11.22 6.53 -2.04
CA ARG A 35 -10.04 7.14 -1.41
C ARG A 35 -8.96 6.10 -1.19
N GLU A 36 -9.37 4.91 -0.76
CA GLU A 36 -8.47 3.79 -0.56
C GLU A 36 -7.78 3.38 -1.86
N GLN A 37 -8.52 3.30 -2.97
CA GLN A 37 -7.94 3.00 -4.27
C GLN A 37 -6.91 4.05 -4.73
N VAL A 38 -7.19 5.35 -4.56
CA VAL A 38 -6.22 6.43 -4.85
C VAL A 38 -4.99 6.32 -3.93
N ASN A 39 -5.20 6.16 -2.62
CA ASN A 39 -4.09 6.03 -1.67
C ASN A 39 -3.20 4.82 -1.96
N ASN A 40 -3.79 3.70 -2.38
CA ASN A 40 -3.03 2.52 -2.79
C ASN A 40 -2.18 2.76 -4.03
N ARG A 41 -2.67 3.57 -4.98
CA ARG A 41 -1.87 3.95 -6.16
C ARG A 41 -0.71 4.84 -5.78
N LEU A 42 -0.91 5.85 -4.93
CA LEU A 42 0.19 6.64 -4.36
C LEU A 42 1.22 5.77 -3.62
N ALA A 43 0.78 4.79 -2.85
CA ALA A 43 1.69 3.87 -2.15
C ALA A 43 2.52 3.02 -3.13
N HIS A 44 1.91 2.52 -4.20
CA HIS A 44 2.61 1.79 -5.26
C HIS A 44 3.61 2.68 -6.01
N GLN A 45 3.23 3.91 -6.36
CA GLN A 45 4.14 4.88 -7.00
C GLN A 45 5.33 5.18 -6.09
N ASN A 46 5.09 5.44 -4.80
CA ASN A 46 6.15 5.63 -3.82
C ASN A 46 7.12 4.44 -3.77
N ALA A 47 6.60 3.21 -3.76
CA ALA A 47 7.44 2.00 -3.77
C ALA A 47 8.28 1.89 -5.06
N ARG A 48 7.70 2.21 -6.22
CA ARG A 48 8.43 2.25 -7.50
C ARG A 48 9.56 3.28 -7.50
N ILE A 49 9.29 4.51 -7.03
CA ILE A 49 10.29 5.58 -6.92
C ILE A 49 11.47 5.12 -6.07
N HIS A 50 11.21 4.50 -4.91
CA HIS A 50 12.28 3.97 -4.05
C HIS A 50 13.08 2.86 -4.72
N LYS A 51 12.40 1.99 -5.47
CA LYS A 51 13.05 0.91 -6.22
C LYS A 51 14.00 1.47 -7.28
N GLU A 52 13.54 2.40 -8.11
CA GLU A 52 14.35 2.99 -9.19
C GLU A 52 15.53 3.81 -8.66
N VAL A 53 15.37 4.51 -7.53
CA VAL A 53 16.51 5.16 -6.85
C VAL A 53 17.54 4.14 -6.37
N LYS A 54 17.08 2.99 -5.86
CA LYS A 54 17.96 1.91 -5.39
C LYS A 54 18.69 1.23 -6.54
N GLU A 55 18.01 1.05 -7.67
CA GLU A 55 18.58 0.46 -8.89
C GLU A 55 19.49 1.44 -9.64
N GLY A 56 19.35 2.74 -9.39
CA GLY A 56 20.15 3.79 -10.01
C GLY A 56 19.55 4.34 -11.30
N ASP A 57 18.34 3.90 -11.65
CA ASP A 57 17.62 4.32 -12.86
C ASP A 57 17.16 5.78 -12.77
N ILE A 58 16.88 6.28 -11.57
CA ILE A 58 16.59 7.70 -11.33
C ILE A 58 17.43 8.28 -10.20
N THR A 59 17.81 9.54 -10.34
CA THR A 59 18.54 10.29 -9.31
C THR A 59 17.66 10.63 -8.11
N LYS A 60 18.29 10.92 -6.96
CA LYS A 60 17.59 11.46 -5.77
C LYS A 60 16.82 12.75 -6.06
N GLY A 61 17.31 13.57 -7.00
CA GLY A 61 16.65 14.81 -7.43
C GLY A 61 15.35 14.55 -8.20
N GLN A 62 15.38 13.60 -9.15
CA GLN A 62 14.18 13.13 -9.86
C GLN A 62 13.16 12.53 -8.90
N ALA A 63 13.60 11.65 -7.99
CA ALA A 63 12.73 11.07 -6.97
C ALA A 63 12.07 12.14 -6.08
N ALA A 64 12.81 13.18 -5.68
CA ALA A 64 12.26 14.29 -4.92
C ALA A 64 11.19 15.08 -5.70
N ALA A 65 11.33 15.20 -7.02
CA ALA A 65 10.32 15.81 -7.89
C ALA A 65 9.05 14.94 -7.95
N LEU A 66 9.18 13.65 -8.22
CA LEU A 66 8.07 12.69 -8.25
C LEU A 66 7.30 12.68 -6.92
N HIS A 67 8.01 12.65 -5.79
CA HIS A 67 7.37 12.74 -4.47
C HIS A 67 6.68 14.09 -4.20
N ARG A 68 7.09 15.19 -4.84
CA ARG A 68 6.34 16.46 -4.74
C ARG A 68 5.02 16.38 -5.50
N GLU A 69 5.01 15.74 -6.66
CA GLU A 69 3.81 15.52 -7.48
C GLU A 69 2.82 14.59 -6.76
N ASP A 70 3.27 13.42 -6.29
CA ASP A 70 2.44 12.49 -5.48
C ASP A 70 1.86 13.18 -4.24
N ARG A 71 2.64 14.01 -3.54
CA ARG A 71 2.16 14.78 -2.40
C ARG A 71 1.13 15.83 -2.80
N SER A 72 1.22 16.38 -4.01
CA SER A 72 0.22 17.32 -4.53
C SER A 72 -1.11 16.62 -4.75
N ILE A 73 -1.10 15.47 -5.42
CA ILE A 73 -2.27 14.62 -5.63
C ILE A 73 -2.88 14.21 -4.28
N ARG A 74 -2.05 13.82 -3.30
CA ARG A 74 -2.52 13.46 -1.95
C ARG A 74 -3.20 14.63 -1.24
N ARG A 75 -2.75 15.87 -1.44
CA ARG A 75 -3.39 17.08 -0.87
C ARG A 75 -4.70 17.37 -1.57
N GLU A 76 -4.73 17.27 -2.89
CA GLU A 76 -5.95 17.46 -3.69
C GLU A 76 -7.04 16.46 -3.29
N GLU A 77 -6.68 15.17 -3.13
CA GLU A 77 -7.58 14.13 -2.62
C GLU A 77 -8.20 14.51 -1.27
N ARG A 78 -7.43 15.10 -0.35
CA ARG A 78 -7.95 15.53 0.96
C ARG A 78 -8.88 16.72 0.83
N SER A 79 -8.55 17.65 -0.06
CA SER A 79 -9.37 18.83 -0.32
C SER A 79 -10.72 18.42 -0.92
N MET A 80 -10.73 17.58 -1.95
CA MET A 80 -11.95 17.00 -2.50
C MET A 80 -12.73 16.24 -1.42
N ALA A 81 -12.04 15.40 -0.64
CA ALA A 81 -12.69 14.67 0.44
C ALA A 81 -13.33 15.58 1.49
N LYS A 82 -12.73 16.73 1.81
CA LYS A 82 -13.29 17.70 2.75
C LYS A 82 -14.58 18.33 2.24
N LEU A 83 -14.74 18.48 0.92
CA LEU A 83 -15.96 19.00 0.30
C LEU A 83 -17.12 17.99 0.34
N ASP A 84 -16.80 16.70 0.34
CA ASP A 84 -17.75 15.60 0.25
C ASP A 84 -17.80 14.73 1.52
N ASN A 85 -17.86 15.37 2.69
CA ASN A 85 -18.03 14.71 4.01
C ASN A 85 -17.02 13.59 4.31
N GLY A 86 -15.78 13.75 3.83
CA GLY A 86 -14.72 12.76 3.98
C GLY A 86 -14.65 11.70 2.89
N HIS A 87 -15.58 11.68 1.93
CA HIS A 87 -15.60 10.79 0.76
C HIS A 87 -15.13 11.53 -0.49
N ILE A 88 -14.79 10.81 -1.55
CA ILE A 88 -14.59 11.43 -2.88
C ILE A 88 -15.64 10.90 -3.84
N THR A 89 -16.06 11.73 -4.78
CA THR A 89 -16.98 11.33 -5.84
C THR A 89 -16.27 10.44 -6.87
N LYS A 90 -17.07 9.88 -7.79
CA LYS A 90 -16.52 9.15 -8.94
C LYS A 90 -15.75 10.07 -9.91
N ALA A 91 -16.14 11.35 -9.99
CA ALA A 91 -15.47 12.33 -10.85
C ALA A 91 -14.09 12.69 -10.28
N ASP A 92 -14.02 12.96 -8.97
CA ASP A 92 -12.76 13.23 -8.25
C ASP A 92 -11.78 12.07 -8.41
N GLN A 93 -12.25 10.84 -8.18
CA GLN A 93 -11.42 9.65 -8.35
C GLN A 93 -10.85 9.55 -9.77
N ARG A 94 -11.65 9.86 -10.80
CA ARG A 94 -11.17 9.84 -12.20
C ARG A 94 -10.11 10.90 -12.45
N ALA A 95 -10.31 12.12 -11.94
CA ALA A 95 -9.35 13.21 -12.06
C ALA A 95 -8.02 12.84 -11.38
N LEU A 96 -8.08 12.38 -10.12
CA LEU A 96 -6.91 11.94 -9.37
C LEU A 96 -6.18 10.79 -10.08
N ASN A 97 -6.91 9.77 -10.55
CA ASN A 97 -6.32 8.64 -11.28
C ASN A 97 -5.61 9.09 -12.58
N GLN A 98 -6.15 10.10 -13.29
CA GLN A 98 -5.51 10.65 -14.48
C GLN A 98 -4.19 11.36 -14.12
N GLN A 99 -4.17 12.14 -13.05
CA GLN A 99 -2.94 12.77 -12.56
C GLN A 99 -1.89 11.73 -12.15
N GLU A 100 -2.29 10.70 -11.38
CA GLU A 100 -1.40 9.60 -11.01
C GLU A 100 -0.88 8.83 -12.23
N ASN A 101 -1.67 8.69 -13.29
CA ASN A 101 -1.19 8.08 -14.53
C ASN A 101 -0.12 8.93 -15.23
N VAL A 102 -0.18 10.26 -15.10
CA VAL A 102 0.86 11.16 -15.63
C VAL A 102 2.15 10.97 -14.83
N VAL A 103 2.07 11.03 -13.49
CA VAL A 103 3.23 10.81 -12.61
C VAL A 103 3.81 9.42 -12.82
N SER A 104 2.97 8.38 -12.88
CA SER A 104 3.40 6.99 -13.08
C SER A 104 4.20 6.77 -14.37
N LYS A 105 3.96 7.58 -15.41
CA LYS A 105 4.70 7.53 -16.69
C LYS A 105 6.05 8.24 -16.61
N GLN A 106 6.30 9.06 -15.60
CA GLN A 106 7.59 9.73 -15.37
C GLN A 106 8.56 8.84 -14.57
N ILE A 107 8.03 7.95 -13.72
CA ILE A 107 8.78 6.96 -12.95
C ILE A 107 9.42 5.96 -13.95
N GLY A 108 10.75 5.96 -14.04
CA GLY A 108 11.55 5.07 -14.91
C GLY A 108 11.88 5.61 -16.29
N LYS A 109 11.71 6.93 -16.51
CA LYS A 109 12.19 7.65 -17.70
C LYS A 109 13.57 8.25 -17.48
#